data_AF-A0A2V2WQ30-F1
#
_entry.id   AF-A0A2V2WQ30-F1
#
_cell.length_a   1.000
_cell.length_b   1.000
_cell.length_c   1.000
_cell.angle_alpha   90.00
_cell.angle_beta   90.00
_cell.angle_gamma   90.00
#
_symmetry.space_group_name_H-M   'P 1'
#
loop_
_entity.id
_entity.type
_entity.pdbx_description
1 polymer ?
#
loop_
_entity_poly.entity_id
_entity_poly.type
_entity_poly.pdbx_seq_one_letter_code
_entity_poly.pdbx_strand_id
1 'polypeptide(L)'
;MARMDALRENSVVHLSLDQLEETMALVTHSGQILAFNFSQPWAKRTADDPPALLPICQSFHVGGIIGVDCSVRRPFLVTSGVDKSVRIWNTSTHRLEMCQYFSSQPGPVSIHPNGLYVVICFPDKVLVMSVLWNCLHEHRVLNLRNVTDVKFSVGGKYFALAHGNLIHLYNALTCDAHGQLRGHPQKISCFQWAATSPYPTDNGMVSCSLDGIIINWNISELRKDGEYADKRYQYRVVVADDKNMWAVGDPASSAAEAQCKSILREMDRFGL
;
A
#
# COMPACT_ATOMS: atom_id res chain seq x y z
N MET A 1 -20.24 -14.36 20.95
CA MET A 1 -19.70 -14.94 19.69
C MET A 1 -18.22 -14.53 19.60
N ALA A 2 -17.43 -14.92 20.60
CA ALA A 2 -16.65 -16.15 20.75
C ALA A 2 -15.22 -15.95 20.22
N ARG A 3 -14.33 -15.82 21.19
CA ARG A 3 -12.91 -15.46 21.16
C ARG A 3 -12.11 -16.71 20.75
N MET A 4 -12.04 -16.97 19.45
CA MET A 4 -11.20 -17.97 18.76
C MET A 4 -10.39 -17.19 17.71
N ASP A 5 -9.08 -17.21 17.53
CA ASP A 5 -7.99 -18.02 18.04
C ASP A 5 -6.67 -17.23 17.77
N ALA A 6 -6.32 -16.25 18.59
CA ALA A 6 -5.02 -15.56 18.41
C ALA A 6 -3.82 -16.51 18.67
N LEU A 7 -4.05 -17.64 19.34
CA LEU A 7 -3.05 -18.67 19.62
C LEU A 7 -2.85 -19.67 18.47
N ARG A 8 -3.67 -19.64 17.40
CA ARG A 8 -3.57 -20.60 16.28
C ARG A 8 -2.65 -20.15 15.15
N GLU A 9 -2.24 -18.88 15.07
CA GLU A 9 -1.49 -18.37 13.90
C GLU A 9 -0.15 -19.09 13.67
N ASN A 10 0.50 -19.54 14.74
CA ASN A 10 1.75 -20.33 14.68
C ASN A 10 1.53 -21.82 15.02
N SER A 11 0.27 -22.29 15.03
CA SER A 11 0.00 -23.72 15.24
C SER A 11 0.51 -24.53 14.04
N VAL A 12 1.18 -25.64 14.32
CA VAL A 12 1.66 -26.55 13.29
C VAL A 12 0.49 -27.42 12.83
N VAL A 13 0.23 -27.44 11.52
CA VAL A 13 -0.84 -28.24 10.92
C VAL A 13 -0.30 -29.57 10.41
N HIS A 14 0.87 -29.53 9.76
CA HIS A 14 1.50 -30.70 9.18
C HIS A 14 3.00 -30.74 9.44
N LEU A 15 3.52 -31.96 9.57
CA LEU A 15 4.93 -32.28 9.69
C LEU A 15 5.28 -33.33 8.63
N SER A 16 6.44 -33.17 8.00
CA SER A 16 7.02 -34.15 7.09
C SER A 16 8.50 -34.29 7.38
N LEU A 17 9.01 -35.50 7.30
CA LEU A 17 10.41 -35.81 7.54
C LEU A 17 11.08 -36.19 6.22
N ASP A 18 12.34 -35.80 6.04
CA ASP A 18 13.15 -36.27 4.91
C ASP A 18 13.50 -37.76 5.05
N GLN A 19 13.80 -38.43 3.92
CA GLN A 19 14.12 -39.87 3.89
C GLN A 19 15.36 -40.24 4.71
N LEU A 20 16.29 -39.30 4.89
CA LEU A 20 17.50 -39.48 5.71
C LEU A 20 17.28 -39.14 7.19
N GLU A 21 16.07 -38.72 7.56
CA GLU A 21 15.70 -38.27 8.92
C GLU A 21 16.51 -37.09 9.47
N GLU A 22 17.25 -36.38 8.62
CA GLU A 22 18.08 -35.25 9.02
C GLU A 22 17.30 -33.94 9.11
N THR A 23 16.24 -33.76 8.33
CA THR A 23 15.47 -32.51 8.26
C THR A 23 13.97 -32.78 8.35
N MET A 24 13.28 -32.03 9.21
CA MET A 24 11.83 -31.99 9.31
C MET A 24 11.30 -30.69 8.73
N ALA A 25 10.39 -30.80 7.77
CA ALA A 25 9.58 -29.69 7.30
C ALA A 25 8.30 -29.61 8.14
N LEU A 26 7.90 -28.39 8.49
CA LEU A 26 6.66 -28.10 9.21
C LEU A 26 5.90 -26.98 8.52
N VAL A 27 4.58 -27.12 8.49
CA VAL A 27 3.67 -26.13 7.91
C VAL A 27 2.82 -25.53 9.02
N THR A 28 2.87 -24.22 9.17
CA THR A 28 2.03 -23.50 10.14
C THR A 28 0.63 -23.24 9.56
N HIS A 29 -0.33 -22.96 10.42
CA HIS A 29 -1.68 -22.56 10.02
C HIS A 29 -1.70 -21.22 9.25
N SER A 30 -0.65 -20.40 9.40
CA SER A 30 -0.40 -19.20 8.60
C SER A 30 0.21 -19.49 7.22
N GLY A 31 0.38 -20.76 6.83
CA GLY A 31 0.91 -21.15 5.52
C GLY A 31 2.42 -20.96 5.36
N GLN A 32 3.16 -20.76 6.46
CA GLN A 32 4.61 -20.72 6.41
C GLN A 32 5.17 -22.14 6.41
N ILE A 33 6.16 -22.38 5.57
CA ILE A 33 6.87 -23.66 5.52
C ILE A 33 8.26 -23.44 6.11
N LEU A 34 8.52 -24.08 7.25
CA LEU A 34 9.77 -24.02 7.98
C LEU A 34 10.44 -25.39 7.96
N ALA A 35 11.77 -25.42 7.93
CA ALA A 35 12.59 -26.59 8.09
C ALA A 35 13.34 -26.52 9.43
N PHE A 36 13.47 -27.67 10.04
CA PHE A 36 14.30 -27.89 11.21
C PHE A 36 15.27 -29.04 10.93
N ASN A 37 16.56 -28.85 11.24
CA ASN A 37 17.58 -29.87 11.01
C ASN A 37 17.97 -30.56 12.33
N PHE A 38 17.81 -31.88 12.38
CA PHE A 38 18.10 -32.77 13.52
C PHE A 38 19.57 -33.16 13.67
N SER A 39 20.44 -32.85 12.70
CA SER A 39 21.88 -33.13 12.82
C SER A 39 22.55 -32.39 13.99
N GLN A 40 21.91 -31.34 14.53
CA GLN A 40 22.39 -30.62 15.70
C GLN A 40 21.92 -31.29 17.01
N PRO A 41 22.77 -31.42 18.03
CA PRO A 41 22.47 -32.17 19.25
C PRO A 41 21.28 -31.56 20.01
N TRP A 42 20.14 -32.25 19.97
CA TRP A 42 18.87 -31.84 20.58
C TRP A 42 18.92 -31.81 22.12
N ALA A 43 19.74 -32.66 22.73
CA ALA A 43 19.72 -32.96 24.16
C ALA A 43 20.25 -31.84 25.07
N LYS A 44 20.78 -30.74 24.52
CA LYS A 44 21.38 -29.63 25.30
C LYS A 44 20.61 -28.31 25.25
N ARG A 45 19.49 -28.24 24.52
CA ARG A 45 18.77 -26.97 24.33
C ARG A 45 17.71 -26.76 25.42
N THR A 46 17.86 -25.67 26.17
CA THR A 46 16.87 -25.19 27.14
C THR A 46 15.85 -24.27 26.45
N ALA A 47 14.75 -23.94 27.12
CA ALA A 47 13.75 -23.00 26.60
C ALA A 47 14.33 -21.61 26.23
N ASP A 48 15.52 -21.28 26.77
CA ASP A 48 16.22 -20.02 26.54
C ASP A 48 17.00 -19.98 25.20
N ASP A 49 17.28 -21.13 24.57
CA ASP A 49 17.95 -21.22 23.26
C ASP A 49 17.18 -22.17 22.31
N PRO A 50 16.07 -21.69 21.74
CA PRO A 50 15.21 -22.52 20.91
C PRO A 50 15.92 -22.92 19.60
N PRO A 51 15.60 -24.10 19.06
CA PRO A 51 16.09 -24.52 17.75
C PRO A 51 15.77 -23.50 16.65
N ALA A 52 16.78 -23.18 15.83
CA ALA A 52 16.60 -22.30 14.68
C ALA A 52 15.71 -22.97 13.62
N LEU A 53 14.53 -22.39 13.38
CA LEU A 53 13.64 -22.76 12.28
C LEU A 53 14.04 -21.96 11.04
N LEU A 54 14.35 -22.65 9.94
CA LEU A 54 14.76 -22.04 8.68
C LEU A 54 13.58 -22.01 7.71
N PRO A 55 13.15 -20.85 7.18
CA PRO A 55 12.09 -20.81 6.18
C PRO A 55 12.54 -21.50 4.88
N ILE A 56 11.75 -22.50 4.43
CA ILE A 56 11.98 -23.22 3.16
C ILE A 56 11.54 -22.34 1.99
N CYS A 57 10.40 -21.67 2.15
CA CYS A 57 9.85 -20.73 1.19
C CYS A 57 9.63 -19.36 1.82
N GLN A 58 9.61 -18.32 0.99
CA GLN A 58 9.27 -16.99 1.46
C GLN A 58 7.84 -16.97 1.98
N SER A 59 7.62 -16.25 3.08
CA SER A 59 6.27 -16.07 3.61
C SER A 59 5.47 -15.21 2.63
N PHE A 60 4.25 -15.63 2.31
CA PHE A 60 3.26 -14.85 1.56
C PHE A 60 2.18 -14.28 2.48
N HIS A 61 1.44 -13.29 2.00
CA HIS A 61 0.31 -12.73 2.76
C HIS A 61 -0.76 -13.79 2.99
N VAL A 62 -1.34 -13.78 4.20
CA VAL A 62 -2.52 -14.59 4.51
C VAL A 62 -3.77 -13.72 4.31
N GLY A 63 -4.57 -14.05 3.31
CA GLY A 63 -5.77 -13.27 2.96
C GLY A 63 -5.50 -12.12 1.98
N GLY A 64 -6.39 -11.12 1.99
CA GLY A 64 -6.37 -10.02 1.02
C GLY A 64 -5.22 -9.03 1.25
N ILE A 65 -4.65 -8.55 0.15
CA ILE A 65 -3.72 -7.41 0.14
C ILE A 65 -4.55 -6.13 0.04
N ILE A 66 -4.30 -5.18 0.94
CA ILE A 66 -5.08 -3.96 1.09
C ILE A 66 -4.41 -2.79 0.36
N GLY A 67 -3.08 -2.70 0.49
CA GLY A 67 -2.29 -1.66 -0.13
C GLY A 67 -1.08 -2.25 -0.84
N VAL A 68 -0.72 -1.61 -1.95
CA VAL A 68 0.46 -1.94 -2.75
C VAL A 68 1.06 -0.67 -3.31
N ASP A 69 2.39 -0.59 -3.31
CA ASP A 69 3.12 0.50 -3.93
C ASP A 69 4.54 0.08 -4.32
N CYS A 70 5.07 0.71 -5.37
CA CYS A 70 6.41 0.44 -5.87
C CYS A 70 7.27 1.69 -5.77
N SER A 71 8.53 1.52 -5.35
CA SER A 71 9.50 2.61 -5.36
C SER A 71 10.04 2.84 -6.77
N VAL A 72 10.28 4.10 -7.12
CA VAL A 72 10.75 4.49 -8.47
C VAL A 72 12.25 4.27 -8.62
N ARG A 73 13.06 4.60 -7.60
CA ARG A 73 14.55 4.54 -7.70
C ARG A 73 15.16 3.29 -7.10
N ARG A 74 14.44 2.57 -6.25
CA ARG A 74 14.88 1.28 -5.69
C ARG A 74 13.91 0.19 -6.16
N PRO A 75 14.39 -1.05 -6.35
CA PRO A 75 13.54 -2.17 -6.72
C PRO A 75 12.78 -2.70 -5.50
N PHE A 76 12.08 -1.80 -4.78
CA PHE A 76 11.30 -2.15 -3.60
C PHE A 76 9.82 -2.04 -3.92
N LEU A 77 9.08 -3.08 -3.54
CA LEU A 77 7.62 -3.13 -3.56
C LEU A 77 7.15 -3.33 -2.12
N VAL A 78 6.17 -2.53 -1.70
CA VAL A 78 5.60 -2.62 -0.35
C VAL A 78 4.16 -3.11 -0.47
N THR A 79 3.80 -4.06 0.40
CA THR A 79 2.44 -4.57 0.51
C THR A 79 1.97 -4.52 1.95
N SER A 80 0.69 -4.24 2.14
CA SER A 80 -0.02 -4.39 3.42
C SER A 80 -1.15 -5.40 3.29
N GLY A 81 -1.34 -6.23 4.30
CA GLY A 81 -2.31 -7.33 4.27
C GLY A 81 -3.29 -7.34 5.44
N VAL A 82 -4.38 -8.10 5.26
CA VAL A 82 -5.33 -8.44 6.33
C VAL A 82 -4.66 -9.21 7.47
N ASP A 83 -3.57 -9.91 7.18
CA ASP A 83 -2.68 -10.58 8.15
C ASP A 83 -1.90 -9.64 9.09
N LYS A 84 -2.23 -8.34 9.08
CA LYS A 84 -1.59 -7.28 9.88
C LYS A 84 -0.10 -7.12 9.62
N SER A 85 0.39 -7.63 8.50
CA SER A 85 1.78 -7.47 8.11
C SER A 85 1.94 -6.37 7.07
N VAL A 86 3.06 -5.66 7.16
CA VAL A 86 3.62 -4.86 6.07
C VAL A 86 4.90 -5.52 5.63
N ARG A 87 5.02 -5.74 4.33
CA ARG A 87 6.12 -6.49 3.73
C ARG A 87 6.82 -5.64 2.68
N ILE A 88 8.14 -5.73 2.65
CA ILE A 88 8.97 -5.12 1.62
C ILE A 88 9.62 -6.22 0.81
N TRP A 89 9.39 -6.18 -0.49
CA TRP A 89 9.86 -7.13 -1.47
C TRP A 89 10.88 -6.45 -2.37
N ASN A 90 11.94 -7.17 -2.68
CA ASN A 90 12.89 -6.76 -3.70
C ASN A 90 12.45 -7.33 -5.05
N THR A 91 12.05 -6.44 -5.96
CA THR A 91 11.53 -6.81 -7.27
C THR A 91 12.62 -7.28 -8.23
N SER A 92 13.90 -6.99 -7.95
CA SER A 92 15.03 -7.48 -8.76
C SER A 92 15.46 -8.88 -8.35
N THR A 93 15.44 -9.21 -7.05
CA THR A 93 15.83 -10.53 -6.56
C THR A 93 14.63 -11.48 -6.39
N HIS A 94 13.41 -10.95 -6.49
CA HIS A 94 12.16 -11.64 -6.19
C HIS A 94 12.17 -12.23 -4.77
N ARG A 95 12.67 -11.46 -3.80
CA ARG A 95 12.75 -11.88 -2.40
C ARG A 95 12.03 -10.94 -1.45
N LEU A 96 11.40 -11.53 -0.44
CA LEU A 96 10.97 -10.82 0.76
C LEU A 96 12.21 -10.36 1.54
N GLU A 97 12.42 -9.05 1.59
CA GLU A 97 13.52 -8.45 2.35
C GLU A 97 13.12 -8.24 3.81
N MET A 98 11.85 -7.88 4.04
CA MET A 98 11.37 -7.53 5.38
C MET A 98 9.88 -7.81 5.53
N CYS A 99 9.50 -8.29 6.72
CA CYS A 99 8.11 -8.46 7.14
C CYS A 99 7.96 -7.97 8.58
N GLN A 100 7.09 -6.99 8.80
CA GLN A 100 6.78 -6.46 10.12
C GLN A 100 5.30 -6.65 10.42
N TYR A 101 4.98 -7.22 11.57
CA TYR A 101 3.61 -7.36 12.06
C TYR A 101 3.22 -6.19 12.97
N PHE A 102 1.96 -5.79 12.88
CA PHE A 102 1.36 -4.71 13.67
C PHE A 102 0.17 -5.22 14.49
N SER A 103 -0.21 -4.48 15.53
CA SER A 103 -1.35 -4.83 16.39
C SER A 103 -2.71 -4.68 15.70
N SER A 104 -2.83 -3.65 14.84
CA SER A 104 -3.99 -3.35 14.02
C SER A 104 -3.73 -3.65 12.55
N GLN A 105 -4.81 -3.84 11.78
CA GLN A 105 -4.74 -4.08 10.35
C GLN A 105 -4.27 -2.80 9.63
N PRO A 106 -3.14 -2.85 8.89
CA PRO A 106 -2.69 -1.74 8.07
C PRO A 106 -3.64 -1.56 6.88
N GLY A 107 -3.90 -0.31 6.54
CA GLY A 107 -4.67 0.10 5.38
C GLY A 107 -3.76 0.39 4.17
N PRO A 108 -4.04 1.46 3.42
CA PRO A 108 -3.20 1.92 2.31
C PRO A 108 -1.74 2.16 2.73
N VAL A 109 -0.81 1.81 1.84
CA VAL A 109 0.63 2.01 2.03
C VAL A 109 1.24 2.67 0.80
N SER A 110 2.29 3.46 1.02
CA SER A 110 3.11 4.01 -0.06
C SER A 110 4.57 4.10 0.37
N ILE A 111 5.48 3.83 -0.58
CA ILE A 111 6.93 3.87 -0.36
C ILE A 111 7.53 5.10 -1.04
N HIS A 112 8.41 5.79 -0.33
CA HIS A 112 9.08 6.94 -0.88
C HIS A 112 9.99 6.52 -2.05
N PRO A 113 10.18 7.35 -3.10
CA PRO A 113 10.97 6.97 -4.26
C PRO A 113 12.44 6.66 -3.98
N ASN A 114 12.99 7.03 -2.82
CA ASN A 114 14.35 6.62 -2.40
C ASN A 114 14.40 5.25 -1.70
N GLY A 115 13.24 4.68 -1.35
CA GLY A 115 13.08 3.41 -0.65
C GLY A 115 13.44 3.41 0.84
N LEU A 116 13.65 4.58 1.46
CA LEU A 116 14.06 4.72 2.87
C LEU A 116 12.90 5.04 3.82
N TYR A 117 11.75 5.46 3.28
CA TYR A 117 10.57 5.79 4.07
C TYR A 117 9.33 5.11 3.49
N VAL A 118 8.43 4.69 4.36
CA VAL A 118 7.12 4.13 4.02
C VAL A 118 6.07 4.84 4.86
N VAL A 119 4.94 5.19 4.24
CA VAL A 119 3.77 5.69 4.95
C VAL A 119 2.75 4.55 5.02
N ILE A 120 2.28 4.25 6.22
CA ILE A 120 1.30 3.21 6.50
C ILE A 120 0.11 3.86 7.17
N CYS A 121 -1.06 3.72 6.57
CA CYS A 121 -2.30 4.27 7.11
C CYS A 121 -3.02 3.22 7.94
N PHE A 122 -3.21 3.48 9.23
CA PHE A 122 -4.08 2.67 10.09
C PHE A 122 -5.44 3.36 10.25
N PRO A 123 -6.47 2.65 10.75
CA PRO A 123 -7.79 3.25 10.97
C PRO A 123 -7.77 4.47 11.91
N ASP A 124 -6.87 4.47 12.89
CA ASP A 124 -6.76 5.46 13.96
C ASP A 124 -5.67 6.52 13.76
N LYS A 125 -4.62 6.19 13.00
CA LYS A 125 -3.45 7.05 12.79
C LYS A 125 -2.73 6.72 11.49
N VAL A 126 -1.89 7.63 11.02
CA VAL A 126 -0.95 7.37 9.92
C VAL A 126 0.47 7.36 10.49
N LEU A 127 1.24 6.34 10.13
CA LEU A 127 2.62 6.16 10.55
C LEU A 127 3.56 6.41 9.36
N VAL A 128 4.51 7.32 9.54
CA VAL A 128 5.67 7.44 8.67
C VAL A 128 6.79 6.66 9.31
N MET A 129 7.27 5.65 8.60
CA MET A 129 8.26 4.69 9.08
C MET A 129 9.52 4.79 8.25
N SER A 130 10.69 4.70 8.89
CA SER A 130 11.97 4.54 8.20
C SER A 130 12.23 3.06 7.95
N VAL A 131 12.66 2.74 6.73
CA VAL A 131 13.08 1.40 6.32
C VAL A 131 14.54 1.21 6.72
N LEU A 132 14.74 0.42 7.78
CA LEU A 132 16.07 -0.05 8.18
C LEU A 132 16.32 -1.46 7.63
N TRP A 133 17.53 -1.97 7.81
CA TRP A 133 17.95 -3.27 7.28
C TRP A 133 17.06 -4.44 7.73
N ASN A 134 16.58 -4.41 8.98
CA ASN A 134 15.87 -5.53 9.60
C ASN A 134 14.50 -5.16 10.20
N CYS A 135 14.12 -3.88 10.22
CA CYS A 135 12.86 -3.45 10.82
C CYS A 135 12.35 -2.13 10.23
N LEU A 136 11.06 -1.86 10.48
CA LEU A 136 10.47 -0.54 10.30
C LEU A 136 10.57 0.23 11.61
N HIS A 137 11.20 1.39 11.58
CA HIS A 137 11.30 2.26 12.75
C HIS A 137 10.34 3.44 12.62
N GLU A 138 9.59 3.72 13.68
CA GLU A 138 8.65 4.85 13.70
C GLU A 138 9.43 6.17 13.62
N HIS A 139 9.16 6.93 12.57
CA HIS A 139 9.78 8.25 12.36
C HIS A 139 8.82 9.37 12.77
N ARG A 140 7.54 9.26 12.39
CA ARG A 140 6.51 10.24 12.74
C ARG A 140 5.12 9.59 12.82
N VAL A 141 4.30 10.10 13.73
CA VAL A 141 2.87 9.78 13.83
C VAL A 141 2.06 10.99 13.41
N LEU A 142 1.11 10.78 12.49
CA LEU A 142 0.10 11.76 12.12
C LEU A 142 -1.26 11.30 12.64
N ASN A 143 -1.91 12.16 13.42
CA ASN A 143 -3.22 11.88 14.01
C ASN A 143 -4.35 12.14 13.00
N LEU A 144 -4.34 11.43 11.89
CA LEU A 144 -5.38 11.45 10.87
C LEU A 144 -6.04 10.07 10.81
N ARG A 145 -7.37 10.04 10.96
CA ARG A 145 -8.18 8.81 11.01
C ARG A 145 -8.79 8.53 9.64
N ASN A 146 -9.15 7.28 9.38
CA ASN A 146 -9.94 6.88 8.20
C ASN A 146 -9.36 7.39 6.86
N VAL A 147 -8.04 7.37 6.71
CA VAL A 147 -7.39 7.68 5.44
C VAL A 147 -7.74 6.60 4.41
N THR A 148 -8.12 7.05 3.22
CA THR A 148 -8.67 6.19 2.18
C THR A 148 -7.61 5.72 1.20
N ASP A 149 -6.62 6.57 0.94
CA ASP A 149 -5.51 6.28 0.05
C ASP A 149 -4.31 7.20 0.40
N VAL A 150 -3.11 6.74 0.06
CA VAL A 150 -1.84 7.44 0.30
C VAL A 150 -0.90 7.22 -0.88
N LYS A 151 -0.27 8.29 -1.35
CA LYS A 151 0.76 8.21 -2.39
C LYS A 151 1.87 9.23 -2.19
N PHE A 152 3.11 8.78 -2.31
CA PHE A 152 4.26 9.64 -2.48
C PHE A 152 4.29 10.26 -3.88
N SER A 153 4.79 11.49 -3.94
CA SER A 153 5.16 12.16 -5.18
C SER A 153 6.36 11.47 -5.85
N VAL A 154 6.51 11.63 -7.16
CA VAL A 154 7.51 10.91 -7.97
C VAL A 154 8.93 11.40 -7.68
N GLY A 155 9.12 12.71 -7.51
CA GLY A 155 10.36 13.32 -7.05
C GLY A 155 10.63 13.04 -5.57
N GLY A 156 9.56 12.83 -4.79
CA GLY A 156 9.60 12.50 -3.38
C GLY A 156 9.60 13.73 -2.47
N LYS A 157 9.30 14.93 -2.98
CA LYS A 157 9.22 16.12 -2.13
C LYS A 157 8.03 16.07 -1.17
N TYR A 158 6.92 15.50 -1.64
CA TYR A 158 5.66 15.45 -0.92
C TYR A 158 5.08 14.04 -0.84
N PHE A 159 4.17 13.85 0.10
CA PHE A 159 3.18 12.78 0.07
C PHE A 159 1.78 13.34 0.29
N ALA A 160 0.80 12.68 -0.29
CA ALA A 160 -0.60 13.04 -0.20
C ALA A 160 -1.38 11.96 0.54
N LEU A 161 -2.35 12.40 1.36
CA LEU A 161 -3.30 11.55 2.08
C LEU A 161 -4.71 11.95 1.70
N ALA A 162 -5.49 11.01 1.15
CA ALA A 162 -6.91 11.23 0.91
C ALA A 162 -7.72 10.96 2.18
N HIS A 163 -8.48 11.94 2.62
CA HIS A 163 -9.29 11.89 3.83
C HIS A 163 -10.67 12.46 3.56
N GLY A 164 -11.65 11.58 3.38
CA GLY A 164 -12.99 11.99 2.96
C GLY A 164 -12.97 12.61 1.57
N ASN A 165 -13.37 13.88 1.47
CA ASN A 165 -13.39 14.67 0.24
C ASN A 165 -12.17 15.61 0.10
N LEU A 166 -11.21 15.51 1.00
CA LEU A 166 -10.01 16.35 1.05
C LEU A 166 -8.77 15.53 0.73
N ILE A 167 -7.78 16.17 0.09
CA ILE A 167 -6.43 15.62 -0.01
C ILE A 167 -5.52 16.50 0.82
N HIS A 168 -4.89 15.92 1.84
CA HIS A 168 -3.89 16.59 2.65
C HIS A 168 -2.50 16.36 2.05
N LEU A 169 -1.74 17.43 1.87
CA LEU A 169 -0.38 17.40 1.38
C LEU A 169 0.60 17.62 2.53
N TYR A 170 1.62 16.77 2.60
CA TYR A 170 2.67 16.83 3.60
C TYR A 170 4.05 16.83 2.94
N ASN A 171 5.01 17.48 3.58
CA ASN A 171 6.41 17.38 3.19
C ASN A 171 6.97 16.00 3.58
N ALA A 172 7.60 15.29 2.64
CA ALA A 172 8.14 13.95 2.89
C ALA A 172 9.29 13.93 3.90
N LEU A 173 10.08 15.01 3.99
CA LEU A 173 11.24 15.07 4.88
C LEU A 173 10.87 15.49 6.30
N THR A 174 10.08 16.56 6.44
CA THR A 174 9.75 17.10 7.77
C THR A 174 8.45 16.54 8.34
N CYS A 175 7.62 15.91 7.50
CA CYS A 175 6.26 15.46 7.82
C CYS A 175 5.33 16.59 8.28
N ASP A 176 5.63 17.84 7.94
CA ASP A 176 4.75 18.98 8.23
C ASP A 176 3.69 19.13 7.13
N ALA A 177 2.53 19.64 7.52
CA ALA A 177 1.43 19.90 6.59
C ALA A 177 1.81 21.05 5.65
N HIS A 178 1.84 20.77 4.34
CA HIS A 178 2.06 21.77 3.31
C HIS A 178 0.77 22.51 2.94
N GLY A 179 -0.33 21.77 2.84
CA GLY A 179 -1.61 22.33 2.41
C GLY A 179 -2.72 21.29 2.28
N GLN A 180 -3.88 21.73 1.83
CA GLN A 180 -5.05 20.88 1.60
C GLN A 180 -5.70 21.24 0.28
N LEU A 181 -6.03 20.25 -0.52
CA LEU A 181 -6.74 20.42 -1.78
C LEU A 181 -8.23 20.20 -1.54
N ARG A 182 -9.02 21.23 -1.85
CA ARG A 182 -10.46 21.29 -1.59
C ARG A 182 -11.20 21.45 -2.91
N GLY A 183 -12.12 20.54 -3.20
CA GLY A 183 -12.84 20.60 -4.46
C GLY A 183 -13.85 19.51 -4.73
N HIS A 184 -13.65 18.31 -4.17
CA HIS A 184 -14.60 17.22 -4.36
C HIS A 184 -15.83 17.38 -3.43
N PRO A 185 -17.05 17.17 -3.94
CA PRO A 185 -18.25 17.14 -3.12
C PRO A 185 -18.32 15.88 -2.25
N GLN A 186 -18.07 14.71 -2.83
CA GLN A 186 -18.04 13.41 -2.13
C GLN A 186 -16.62 12.91 -1.88
N LYS A 187 -16.57 11.76 -1.20
CA LYS A 187 -15.36 11.00 -0.90
C LYS A 187 -14.56 10.72 -2.17
N ILE A 188 -13.25 10.92 -2.07
CA ILE A 188 -12.28 10.62 -3.12
C ILE A 188 -12.14 9.10 -3.21
N SER A 189 -12.25 8.56 -4.43
CA SER A 189 -12.10 7.13 -4.69
C SER A 189 -10.64 6.76 -4.89
N CYS A 190 -9.92 7.54 -5.69
CA CYS A 190 -8.51 7.33 -6.02
C CYS A 190 -7.86 8.65 -6.42
N PHE A 191 -6.55 8.75 -6.24
CA PHE A 191 -5.75 9.84 -6.78
C PHE A 191 -4.37 9.34 -7.20
N GLN A 192 -3.76 10.04 -8.15
CA GLN A 192 -2.43 9.70 -8.66
C GLN A 192 -1.61 10.97 -8.92
N TRP A 193 -0.34 10.93 -8.53
CA TRP A 193 0.65 11.93 -8.93
C TRP A 193 0.97 11.80 -10.41
N ALA A 194 0.87 12.91 -11.13
CA ALA A 194 1.21 12.96 -12.54
C ALA A 194 2.62 13.53 -12.69
N ALA A 195 3.54 12.73 -13.22
CA ALA A 195 4.86 13.22 -13.58
C ALA A 195 4.74 14.07 -14.84
N THR A 196 4.80 15.39 -14.68
CA THR A 196 4.83 16.32 -15.80
C THR A 196 6.27 16.35 -16.31
N SER A 197 6.52 16.02 -17.58
CA SER A 197 7.83 16.00 -18.28
C SER A 197 8.81 14.85 -17.92
N PRO A 198 9.77 14.51 -18.83
CA PRO A 198 10.94 13.64 -18.55
C PRO A 198 11.75 14.00 -17.30
N TYR A 199 11.60 15.22 -16.78
CA TYR A 199 12.07 15.59 -15.45
C TYR A 199 10.87 15.61 -14.50
N PRO A 200 10.70 14.60 -13.62
CA PRO A 200 9.51 14.47 -12.79
C PRO A 200 9.39 15.68 -11.87
N THR A 201 8.49 16.59 -12.24
CA THR A 201 8.08 17.70 -11.38
C THR A 201 6.91 17.24 -10.53
N ASP A 202 7.03 17.38 -9.21
CA ASP A 202 5.98 17.05 -8.22
C ASP A 202 4.84 18.09 -8.22
N ASN A 203 4.51 18.64 -9.39
CA ASN A 203 3.60 19.77 -9.51
C ASN A 203 2.16 19.36 -9.90
N GLY A 204 2.00 18.18 -10.49
CA GLY A 204 0.73 17.71 -11.00
C GLY A 204 0.17 16.54 -10.21
N MET A 205 -1.12 16.58 -9.92
CA MET A 205 -1.84 15.42 -9.40
C MET A 205 -3.26 15.40 -9.95
N VAL A 206 -3.79 14.19 -10.11
CA VAL A 206 -5.16 13.96 -10.55
C VAL A 206 -5.90 13.19 -9.47
N SER A 207 -7.15 13.57 -9.19
CA SER A 207 -8.02 12.83 -8.29
C SER A 207 -9.39 12.60 -8.90
N CYS A 208 -9.99 11.47 -8.55
CA CYS A 208 -11.34 11.14 -8.95
C CYS A 208 -12.25 10.88 -7.74
N SER A 209 -13.54 11.08 -7.96
CA SER A 209 -14.57 10.90 -6.94
C SER A 209 -15.75 10.12 -7.50
N LEU A 210 -16.53 9.53 -6.59
CA LEU A 210 -17.75 8.79 -6.92
C LEU A 210 -18.85 9.67 -7.54
N ASP A 211 -18.71 10.99 -7.50
CA ASP A 211 -19.63 11.96 -8.13
C ASP A 211 -19.49 12.06 -9.65
N GLY A 212 -18.53 11.35 -10.24
CA GLY A 212 -18.20 11.51 -11.66
C GLY A 212 -17.32 12.73 -11.96
N ILE A 213 -16.72 13.30 -10.92
CA ILE A 213 -15.82 14.45 -11.05
C ILE A 213 -14.37 13.97 -10.95
N ILE A 214 -13.58 14.37 -11.94
CA ILE A 214 -12.13 14.23 -11.99
C ILE A 214 -11.53 15.63 -11.95
N ILE A 215 -10.56 15.85 -11.06
CA ILE A 215 -9.92 17.16 -10.89
C ILE A 215 -8.43 17.02 -11.14
N ASN A 216 -7.89 17.91 -11.97
CA ASN A 216 -6.46 18.09 -12.17
C ASN A 216 -5.98 19.24 -11.26
N TRP A 217 -4.96 18.96 -10.47
CA TRP A 217 -4.45 19.84 -9.42
C TRP A 217 -3.06 20.36 -9.76
N ASN A 218 -2.87 21.64 -9.46
CA ASN A 218 -1.56 22.27 -9.36
C ASN A 218 -1.13 22.31 -7.90
N ILE A 219 0.01 21.72 -7.60
CA ILE A 219 0.47 21.54 -6.22
C ILE A 219 1.27 22.74 -5.73
N SER A 220 2.01 23.41 -6.62
CA SER A 220 2.74 24.64 -6.27
C SER A 220 1.80 25.76 -5.84
N GLU A 221 0.63 25.84 -6.46
CA GLU A 221 -0.38 26.87 -6.19
C GLU A 221 -1.55 26.37 -5.31
N LEU A 222 -1.61 25.06 -5.03
CA LEU A 222 -2.70 24.40 -4.32
C LEU A 222 -4.09 24.69 -4.91
N ARG A 223 -4.17 24.82 -6.24
CA ARG A 223 -5.40 25.16 -6.97
C ARG A 223 -5.80 24.06 -7.94
N LYS A 224 -7.06 24.13 -8.39
CA LYS A 224 -7.56 23.32 -9.51
C LYS A 224 -7.05 23.95 -10.81
N ASP A 225 -6.35 23.18 -11.65
CA ASP A 225 -6.00 23.62 -13.00
C ASP A 225 -7.11 23.24 -14.00
N GLY A 226 -7.83 22.15 -13.74
CA GLY A 226 -8.95 21.72 -14.56
C GLY A 226 -9.91 20.81 -13.80
N GLU A 227 -11.18 20.85 -14.18
CA GLU A 227 -12.22 19.98 -13.63
C GLU A 227 -13.03 19.39 -14.78
N TYR A 228 -13.17 18.06 -14.76
CA TYR A 228 -14.05 17.35 -15.65
C TYR A 228 -15.15 16.68 -14.84
N ALA A 229 -16.40 16.97 -15.20
CA ALA A 229 -17.56 16.44 -14.52
C ALA A 229 -18.49 15.74 -15.52
N ASP A 230 -18.62 14.42 -15.41
CA ASP A 230 -19.67 13.66 -16.08
C ASP A 230 -20.47 12.86 -15.05
N LYS A 231 -21.63 13.40 -14.67
CA LYS A 231 -22.54 12.80 -13.68
C LYS A 231 -23.13 11.46 -14.11
N ARG A 232 -22.96 11.05 -15.38
CA ARG A 232 -23.41 9.75 -15.87
C ARG A 232 -22.52 8.61 -15.41
N TYR A 233 -21.32 8.90 -14.91
CA TYR A 233 -20.35 7.88 -14.51
C TYR A 233 -19.89 8.09 -13.07
N GLN A 234 -19.54 6.99 -12.40
CA GLN A 234 -18.87 7.00 -11.12
C GLN A 234 -17.44 6.47 -11.33
N TYR A 235 -16.46 7.38 -11.30
CA TYR A 235 -15.06 7.01 -11.52
C TYR A 235 -14.45 6.37 -10.28
N ARG A 236 -13.86 5.18 -10.44
CA ARG A 236 -13.23 4.43 -9.36
C ARG A 236 -11.72 4.60 -9.33
N VAL A 237 -11.09 4.57 -10.50
CA VAL A 237 -9.64 4.62 -10.66
C VAL A 237 -9.31 5.64 -11.72
N VAL A 238 -8.25 6.40 -11.48
CA VAL A 238 -7.74 7.38 -12.43
C VAL A 238 -6.23 7.20 -12.56
N VAL A 239 -5.76 7.30 -13.79
CA VAL A 239 -4.35 7.31 -14.15
C VAL A 239 -4.10 8.50 -15.05
N ALA A 240 -2.96 9.15 -14.90
CA ALA A 240 -2.61 10.31 -15.71
C ALA A 240 -1.16 10.19 -16.16
N ASP A 241 -0.92 10.59 -17.41
CA ASP A 241 0.42 10.92 -17.89
C ASP A 241 0.59 12.45 -17.98
N ASP A 242 1.59 12.89 -18.75
CA ASP A 242 1.87 14.30 -18.98
C ASP A 242 0.73 15.02 -19.73
N LYS A 243 0.02 14.34 -20.63
CA LYS A 243 -0.91 14.94 -21.61
C LYS A 243 -2.34 14.45 -21.46
N ASN A 244 -2.52 13.18 -21.18
CA ASN A 244 -3.76 12.46 -21.16
C ASN A 244 -4.04 11.91 -19.75
N MET A 245 -5.32 11.75 -19.49
CA MET A 245 -5.85 11.16 -18.29
C MET A 245 -6.78 10.03 -18.69
N TRP A 246 -6.61 8.89 -18.04
CA TRP A 246 -7.48 7.73 -18.19
C TRP A 246 -8.25 7.50 -16.91
N ALA A 247 -9.56 7.37 -17.03
CA ALA A 247 -10.41 7.05 -15.89
C ALA A 247 -11.26 5.83 -16.20
N VAL A 248 -11.34 4.94 -15.23
CA VAL A 248 -12.24 3.80 -15.25
C VAL A 248 -13.42 4.11 -14.36
N GLY A 249 -14.61 4.12 -14.96
CA GLY A 249 -15.85 4.40 -14.26
C GLY A 249 -16.96 3.43 -14.63
N ASP A 250 -17.84 3.21 -13.67
CA ASP A 250 -19.09 2.49 -13.90
C ASP A 250 -20.19 3.49 -14.25
N PRO A 251 -21.18 3.13 -15.09
CA PRO A 251 -22.35 3.96 -15.31
C PRO A 251 -23.09 4.16 -13.97
N ALA A 252 -23.49 5.41 -13.69
CA ALA A 252 -24.37 5.70 -12.56
C ALA A 252 -25.68 4.93 -12.73
N SER A 253 -26.29 4.51 -11.62
CA SER A 253 -27.50 3.66 -11.62
C SER A 253 -28.67 4.22 -12.43
N SER A 254 -28.70 5.54 -12.69
CA SER A 254 -29.68 6.21 -13.54
C SER A 254 -29.47 6.05 -15.05
N ALA A 255 -28.32 5.52 -15.49
CA ALA A 255 -27.95 5.32 -16.89
C ALA A 255 -27.72 3.84 -17.25
N ALA A 256 -28.07 2.93 -16.34
CA ALA A 256 -27.87 1.50 -16.50
C ALA A 256 -28.95 0.88 -17.43
N GLU A 257 -28.83 1.12 -18.73
CA GLU A 257 -29.43 0.23 -19.73
C GLU A 257 -28.44 -0.91 -20.05
N ALA A 258 -28.98 -2.13 -20.00
CA ALA A 258 -28.41 -3.45 -20.28
C ALA A 258 -26.93 -3.54 -20.73
N GLN A 259 -26.14 -4.26 -19.92
CA GLN A 259 -24.71 -4.59 -20.06
C GLN A 259 -23.72 -3.52 -19.55
N CYS A 260 -23.70 -3.28 -18.23
CA CYS A 260 -22.63 -2.50 -17.59
C CYS A 260 -21.29 -3.24 -17.65
N LYS A 261 -20.48 -2.91 -18.66
CA LYS A 261 -19.02 -3.09 -18.63
C LYS A 261 -18.41 -1.79 -18.11
N SER A 262 -17.43 -1.87 -17.21
CA SER A 262 -16.63 -0.71 -16.80
C SER A 262 -16.03 -0.04 -18.04
N ILE A 263 -16.17 1.28 -18.17
CA ILE A 263 -15.72 2.02 -19.35
C ILE A 263 -14.40 2.73 -19.02
N LEU A 264 -13.40 2.51 -19.88
CA LEU A 264 -12.18 3.31 -19.91
C LEU A 264 -12.42 4.57 -20.74
N ARG A 265 -12.18 5.74 -20.16
CA ARG A 265 -12.23 7.03 -20.87
C ARG A 265 -10.86 7.65 -20.91
N GLU A 266 -10.45 8.06 -22.11
CA GLU A 266 -9.28 8.90 -22.35
C GLU A 266 -9.73 10.36 -22.49
N MET A 267 -9.00 11.25 -21.83
CA MET A 267 -9.31 12.67 -21.74
C MET A 267 -8.01 13.48 -21.81
N ASP A 268 -8.07 14.65 -22.44
CA ASP A 268 -6.94 15.59 -22.42
C ASP A 268 -6.87 16.26 -21.04
N ARG A 269 -5.66 16.34 -20.48
CA ARG A 269 -5.38 16.88 -19.15
C ARG A 269 -5.41 18.41 -19.11
N PHE A 270 -5.05 19.05 -20.22
CA PHE A 270 -5.01 20.51 -20.37
C PHE A 270 -6.02 21.03 -21.39
N GLY A 271 -6.68 20.14 -22.13
CA GLY A 271 -7.71 20.49 -23.09
C GLY A 271 -9.07 20.75 -22.44
N LEU A 272 -9.24 21.89 -21.76
CA LEU A 272 -10.53 22.55 -21.48
C LEU A 272 -10.35 24.08 -21.45
#